data_AF-A0A1F3Y7T4-F1
#
_entry.id   AF-A0A1F3Y7T4-F1
#
_cell.length_a   1.000
_cell.length_b   1.000
_cell.length_c   1.000
_cell.angle_alpha   90.00
_cell.angle_beta   90.00
_cell.angle_gamma   90.00
#
_symmetry.space_group_name_H-M   'P 1'
#
loop_
_entity.id
_entity.type
_entity.pdbx_description
1 polymer ?
#
loop_
_entity_poly.entity_id
_entity_poly.type
_entity_poly.pdbx_seq_one_letter_code
_entity_poly.pdbx_strand_id
1 'polypeptide(L)'
;MGTYKADSPSEKSVDSRIHSLDVDADRALFTGEVQGLAVTFFENERPLAGLAGLLDWRFQGVISDYLREGAITGAAGQCAYIPITRNGIIYHLILAGAGESSAPGQRTKVPAETWKVLQKNLSSLKLKKIGISRRDFGDFTDDLLSKHMKGVPLWIVH
;
A
#
# COMPACT_ATOMS: atom_id res chain seq x y z
N MET A 1 -1.67 53.16 -15.70
CA MET A 1 -0.58 52.26 -16.09
C MET A 1 -0.56 51.14 -15.05
N GLY A 2 -1.07 49.96 -15.41
CA GLY A 2 -1.48 48.91 -14.48
C GLY A 2 -0.31 48.15 -13.84
N THR A 3 -0.51 47.78 -12.58
CA THR A 3 0.38 47.01 -11.72
C THR A 3 0.33 45.51 -12.04
N TYR A 4 1.49 44.86 -12.17
CA TYR A 4 1.62 43.41 -12.05
C TYR A 4 2.66 43.10 -10.98
N LYS A 5 2.17 42.65 -9.82
CA LYS A 5 2.98 42.03 -8.77
C LYS A 5 2.92 40.53 -9.03
N ALA A 6 4.06 39.90 -9.29
CA ALA A 6 4.13 38.47 -9.54
C ALA A 6 3.78 37.72 -8.25
N ASP A 7 2.69 36.96 -8.27
CA ASP A 7 2.36 35.99 -7.24
C ASP A 7 3.35 34.83 -7.33
N SER A 8 4.23 34.73 -6.34
CA SER A 8 5.02 33.54 -6.07
C SER A 8 4.07 32.37 -5.74
N PRO A 9 4.19 31.19 -6.37
CA PRO A 9 3.38 30.06 -5.98
C PRO A 9 3.78 29.64 -4.57
N SER A 10 2.82 29.76 -3.66
CA SER A 10 2.92 29.25 -2.30
C SER A 10 3.20 27.75 -2.34
N GLU A 11 4.32 27.34 -1.76
CA GLU A 11 4.59 25.95 -1.43
C GLU A 11 3.46 25.47 -0.53
N LYS A 12 2.53 24.72 -1.13
CA LYS A 12 1.43 24.09 -0.41
C LYS A 12 2.04 23.08 0.55
N SER A 13 1.95 23.40 1.84
CA SER A 13 2.12 22.47 2.95
C SER A 13 1.33 21.20 2.63
N VAL A 14 2.03 20.07 2.50
CA VAL A 14 1.40 18.77 2.34
C VAL A 14 0.77 18.40 3.69
N ASP A 15 -0.45 18.89 3.88
CA ASP A 15 -1.37 18.51 4.94
C ASP A 15 -1.76 17.04 4.69
N SER A 16 -1.13 16.12 5.43
CA SER A 16 -1.41 14.68 5.34
C SER A 16 -2.77 14.41 5.99
N ARG A 17 -3.85 14.83 5.34
CA ARG A 17 -5.20 14.40 5.72
C ARG A 17 -5.30 12.92 5.38
N ILE A 18 -5.31 12.11 6.43
CA ILE A 18 -5.66 10.71 6.29
C ILE A 18 -7.12 10.66 5.83
N HIS A 19 -7.35 10.12 4.64
CA HIS A 19 -8.69 9.88 4.12
C HIS A 19 -9.13 8.46 4.50
N SER A 20 -10.42 8.25 4.75
CA SER A 20 -10.99 6.91 4.99
C SER A 20 -12.13 6.66 4.01
N LEU A 21 -12.24 5.43 3.52
CA LEU A 21 -13.36 4.94 2.72
C LEU A 21 -14.03 3.81 3.47
N ASP A 22 -15.35 3.88 3.61
CA ASP A 22 -16.18 2.81 4.17
C ASP A 22 -16.47 1.74 3.10
N VAL A 23 -15.41 1.10 2.63
CA VAL A 23 -15.44 0.07 1.59
C VAL A 23 -14.30 -0.93 1.82
N ASP A 24 -14.55 -2.19 1.47
CA ASP A 24 -13.51 -3.22 1.51
C ASP A 24 -12.36 -2.88 0.56
N ALA A 25 -11.13 -3.17 0.99
CA ALA A 25 -9.91 -2.83 0.25
C ALA A 25 -9.90 -3.32 -1.21
N ASP A 26 -10.28 -4.58 -1.45
CA ASP A 26 -10.32 -5.14 -2.80
C ASP A 26 -11.38 -4.43 -3.65
N ARG A 27 -12.57 -4.21 -3.09
CA ARG A 27 -13.64 -3.48 -3.77
C ARG A 27 -13.20 -2.06 -4.14
N ALA A 28 -12.55 -1.33 -3.24
CA ALA A 28 -12.01 0.01 -3.51
C ALA A 28 -11.10 0.04 -4.74
N LEU A 29 -10.26 -0.99 -4.88
CA LEU A 29 -9.36 -1.15 -6.01
C LEU A 29 -10.12 -1.49 -7.30
N PHE A 30 -11.06 -2.43 -7.24
CA PHE A 30 -11.82 -2.88 -8.42
C PHE A 30 -12.84 -1.85 -8.92
N THR A 31 -13.37 -0.97 -8.05
CA THR A 31 -14.26 0.13 -8.44
C THR A 31 -13.51 1.40 -8.85
N GLY A 32 -12.19 1.45 -8.65
CA GLY A 32 -11.35 2.61 -8.98
C GLY A 32 -11.42 3.75 -7.96
N GLU A 33 -11.95 3.50 -6.76
CA GLU A 33 -11.94 4.48 -5.66
C GLU A 33 -10.51 4.76 -5.18
N VAL A 34 -9.64 3.75 -5.25
CA VAL A 34 -8.18 3.87 -5.12
C VAL A 34 -7.49 3.38 -6.39
N GLN A 35 -6.32 3.93 -6.69
CA GLN A 35 -5.55 3.55 -7.88
C GLN A 35 -4.64 2.36 -7.61
N GLY A 36 -4.17 2.22 -6.37
CA GLY A 36 -3.36 1.08 -5.96
C GLY A 36 -3.58 0.71 -4.52
N LEU A 37 -3.14 -0.49 -4.15
CA LEU A 37 -3.18 -0.99 -2.78
C LEU A 37 -1.77 -1.30 -2.29
N ALA A 38 -1.43 -0.77 -1.11
CA ALA A 38 -0.33 -1.25 -0.31
C ALA A 38 -0.81 -2.45 0.51
N VAL A 39 -0.05 -3.55 0.48
CA VAL A 39 -0.45 -4.85 1.04
C VAL A 39 0.75 -5.47 1.75
N THR A 40 0.55 -6.06 2.92
CA THR A 40 1.62 -6.79 3.60
C THR A 40 1.58 -8.28 3.31
N PHE A 41 2.73 -8.92 3.40
CA PHE A 41 2.86 -10.37 3.35
C PHE A 41 4.10 -10.82 4.13
N PHE A 42 4.10 -12.07 4.56
CA PHE A 42 5.08 -12.60 5.50
C PHE A 42 5.92 -13.71 4.86
N GLU A 43 7.16 -13.83 5.33
CA GLU A 43 8.15 -14.75 4.79
C GLU A 43 7.73 -16.21 4.93
N ASN A 44 7.23 -16.56 6.11
CA ASN A 44 6.82 -17.91 6.51
C ASN A 44 5.30 -18.16 6.37
N GLU A 45 4.53 -17.26 5.75
CA GLU A 45 3.08 -17.42 5.58
C GLU A 45 2.74 -18.07 4.24
N ARG A 46 2.41 -19.37 4.25
CA ARG A 46 1.91 -20.10 3.07
C ARG A 46 0.71 -20.99 3.50
N PRO A 47 -0.45 -20.93 2.81
CA PRO A 47 -0.80 -20.00 1.73
C PRO A 47 -0.83 -18.55 2.22
N LEU A 48 -0.79 -17.60 1.28
CA LEU A 48 -0.98 -16.17 1.59
C LEU A 48 -2.32 -15.97 2.32
N ALA A 49 -2.33 -15.15 3.38
CA ALA A 49 -3.55 -14.81 4.11
C ALA A 49 -3.91 -13.32 3.96
N GLY A 50 -4.97 -12.88 4.65
CA GLY A 50 -5.36 -11.48 4.73
C GLY A 50 -5.62 -10.85 3.36
N LEU A 51 -5.25 -9.58 3.21
CA LEU A 51 -5.48 -8.86 1.95
C LEU A 51 -4.62 -9.40 0.81
N ALA A 52 -3.37 -9.83 1.09
CA ALA A 52 -2.52 -10.48 0.09
C ALA A 52 -3.16 -11.73 -0.49
N GLY A 53 -3.67 -12.63 0.37
CA GLY A 53 -4.34 -13.86 -0.09
C GLY A 53 -5.63 -13.57 -0.87
N LEU A 54 -6.43 -12.59 -0.44
CA LEU A 54 -7.64 -12.18 -1.15
C LEU A 54 -7.32 -11.63 -2.56
N LEU A 55 -6.33 -10.74 -2.65
CA LEU A 55 -5.91 -10.17 -3.93
C LEU A 55 -5.26 -11.22 -4.83
N ASP A 56 -4.47 -12.13 -4.26
CA ASP A 56 -3.90 -13.24 -5.00
C ASP A 56 -5.00 -14.11 -5.62
N TRP A 57 -6.04 -14.44 -4.86
CA TRP A 57 -7.21 -15.15 -5.39
C TRP A 57 -7.95 -14.34 -6.47
N ARG A 58 -8.20 -13.04 -6.24
CA ARG A 58 -8.85 -12.14 -7.21
C ARG A 58 -8.06 -12.03 -8.52
N PHE A 59 -6.73 -12.09 -8.46
CA PHE A 59 -5.80 -12.02 -9.58
C PHE A 59 -5.25 -13.39 -10.00
N GLN A 60 -5.93 -14.49 -9.66
CA GLN A 60 -5.63 -15.83 -10.18
C GLN A 60 -4.21 -16.35 -9.86
N GLY A 61 -3.66 -15.99 -8.71
CA GLY A 61 -2.40 -16.54 -8.21
C GLY A 61 -1.14 -15.76 -8.58
N VAL A 62 -1.28 -14.53 -9.11
CA VAL A 62 -0.12 -13.71 -9.56
C VAL A 62 0.92 -13.49 -8.45
N ILE A 63 0.50 -13.22 -7.21
CA ILE A 63 1.43 -13.01 -6.09
C ILE A 63 2.11 -14.34 -5.75
N SER A 64 1.35 -15.44 -5.76
CA SER A 64 1.86 -16.79 -5.57
C SER A 64 2.86 -17.21 -6.67
N ASP A 65 2.68 -16.78 -7.92
CA ASP A 65 3.65 -17.00 -9.00
C ASP A 65 4.99 -16.32 -8.69
N TYR A 66 4.99 -15.03 -8.35
CA TYR A 66 6.21 -14.30 -7.99
C TYR A 66 6.91 -14.88 -6.74
N LEU A 67 6.15 -15.40 -5.78
CA LEU A 67 6.69 -16.11 -4.62
C LEU A 67 7.37 -17.42 -5.02
N ARG A 68 6.74 -18.21 -5.89
CA ARG A 68 7.29 -19.49 -6.38
C ARG A 68 8.55 -19.30 -7.21
N GLU A 69 8.62 -18.20 -7.97
CA GLU A 69 9.81 -17.82 -8.75
C GLU A 69 10.93 -17.23 -7.88
N GLY A 70 10.66 -16.93 -6.59
CA GLY A 70 11.62 -16.31 -5.68
C GLY A 70 11.87 -14.82 -5.96
N ALA A 71 11.06 -14.19 -6.81
CA ALA A 71 11.15 -12.75 -7.11
C ALA A 71 10.73 -11.88 -5.91
N ILE A 72 9.83 -12.41 -5.07
CA ILE A 72 9.46 -11.84 -3.78
C ILE A 72 9.54 -12.92 -2.70
N THR A 73 9.76 -12.53 -1.45
CA THR A 73 10.04 -13.46 -0.35
C THR A 73 9.18 -13.20 0.88
N GLY A 74 8.83 -11.93 1.16
CA GLY A 74 8.13 -11.51 2.37
C GLY A 74 9.07 -10.99 3.46
N ALA A 75 10.37 -10.95 3.19
CA ALA A 75 11.40 -10.48 4.12
C ALA A 75 11.14 -9.03 4.56
N ALA A 76 11.48 -8.72 5.81
CA ALA A 76 11.35 -7.37 6.34
C ALA A 76 12.16 -6.36 5.49
N GLY A 77 11.58 -5.19 5.24
CA GLY A 77 12.16 -4.18 4.36
C GLY A 77 12.03 -4.45 2.86
N GLN A 78 11.55 -5.63 2.44
CA GLN A 78 11.23 -5.86 1.03
C GLN A 78 10.02 -5.03 0.61
N CYS A 79 10.08 -4.45 -0.59
CA CYS A 79 8.92 -3.83 -1.22
C CYS A 79 8.96 -4.09 -2.72
N ALA A 80 7.86 -4.61 -3.25
CA ALA A 80 7.71 -4.92 -4.67
C ALA A 80 6.49 -4.19 -5.24
N TYR A 81 6.60 -3.74 -6.48
CA TYR A 81 5.50 -3.15 -7.23
C TYR A 81 5.10 -4.10 -8.35
N ILE A 82 3.83 -4.47 -8.40
CA ILE A 82 3.27 -5.38 -9.40
C ILE A 82 2.12 -4.67 -10.11
N PRO A 83 2.31 -4.24 -11.37
CA PRO A 83 1.21 -3.83 -12.22
C PRO A 83 0.50 -5.06 -12.77
N ILE A 84 -0.82 -5.14 -12.58
CA ILE A 84 -1.63 -6.24 -13.11
C ILE A 84 -2.64 -5.67 -14.10
N THR A 85 -2.61 -6.14 -15.35
CA THR A 85 -3.58 -5.70 -16.36
C THR A 85 -4.72 -6.72 -16.48
N ARG A 86 -5.96 -6.29 -16.27
CA ARG A 86 -7.16 -7.13 -16.46
C ARG A 86 -8.25 -6.31 -17.12
N ASN A 87 -8.84 -6.84 -18.20
CA ASN A 87 -9.89 -6.17 -18.98
C ASN A 87 -9.50 -4.73 -19.42
N GLY A 88 -8.23 -4.50 -19.75
CA GLY A 88 -7.72 -3.19 -20.15
C GLY A 88 -7.50 -2.19 -19.01
N ILE A 89 -7.75 -2.59 -17.75
CA ILE A 89 -7.50 -1.77 -16.56
C ILE A 89 -6.19 -2.24 -15.90
N ILE A 90 -5.34 -1.29 -15.52
CA ILE A 90 -4.11 -1.57 -14.76
C ILE A 90 -4.40 -1.37 -13.28
N TYR A 91 -4.17 -2.42 -12.50
CA TYR A 91 -4.23 -2.42 -11.05
C TYR A 91 -2.82 -2.35 -10.47
N HIS A 92 -2.61 -1.45 -9.52
CA HIS A 92 -1.30 -1.19 -8.93
C HIS A 92 -1.20 -1.86 -7.55
N LEU A 93 -0.48 -2.98 -7.45
CA LEU A 93 -0.20 -3.60 -6.16
C LEU A 93 1.20 -3.21 -5.66
N ILE A 94 1.29 -2.81 -4.40
CA ILE A 94 2.53 -2.52 -3.71
C ILE A 94 2.64 -3.49 -2.54
N LEU A 95 3.47 -4.51 -2.69
CA LEU A 95 3.68 -5.53 -1.67
C LEU A 95 4.78 -5.08 -0.73
N ALA A 96 4.56 -5.22 0.57
CA ALA A 96 5.48 -4.88 1.63
C ALA A 96 5.77 -6.13 2.47
N GLY A 97 7.02 -6.59 2.46
CA GLY A 97 7.45 -7.73 3.27
C GLY A 97 7.51 -7.35 4.75
N ALA A 98 6.85 -8.14 5.59
CA ALA A 98 6.75 -7.89 7.03
C ALA A 98 7.64 -8.82 7.87
N GLY A 99 8.47 -9.65 7.23
CA GLY A 99 9.33 -10.64 7.88
C GLY A 99 8.54 -11.88 8.31
N GLU A 100 9.00 -12.53 9.37
CA GLU A 100 8.31 -13.69 9.93
C GLU A 100 7.09 -13.29 10.75
N SER A 101 5.99 -14.03 10.57
CA SER A 101 4.85 -14.01 11.47
C SER A 101 4.98 -15.08 12.55
N SER A 102 4.52 -14.77 13.76
CA SER A 102 4.49 -15.72 14.88
C SER A 102 3.49 -16.86 14.68
N ALA A 103 2.45 -16.64 13.87
CA ALA A 103 1.45 -17.66 13.54
C ALA A 103 0.80 -17.39 12.17
N PRO A 104 0.40 -18.44 11.43
CA PRO A 104 -0.30 -18.27 10.16
C PRO A 104 -1.55 -17.39 10.29
N GLY A 105 -1.73 -16.43 9.39
CA GLY A 105 -2.87 -15.52 9.39
C GLY A 105 -2.81 -14.41 10.44
N GLN A 106 -1.83 -14.44 11.36
CA GLN A 106 -1.63 -13.37 12.31
C GLN A 106 -0.97 -12.18 11.62
N ARG A 107 -1.60 -11.00 11.73
CA ARG A 107 -1.05 -9.74 11.25
C ARG A 107 -0.29 -9.07 12.39
N THR A 108 1.02 -9.23 12.40
CA THR A 108 1.91 -8.59 13.37
C THR A 108 2.26 -7.18 12.93
N LYS A 109 2.85 -6.40 13.85
CA LYS A 109 3.30 -5.04 13.55
C LYS A 109 4.37 -5.08 12.45
N VAL A 110 4.15 -4.28 11.42
CA VAL A 110 5.10 -4.13 10.33
C VAL A 110 6.42 -3.53 10.85
N PRO A 111 7.59 -4.13 10.51
CA PRO A 111 8.90 -3.63 10.92
C PRO A 111 9.18 -2.19 10.46
N ALA A 112 10.02 -1.48 11.21
CA ALA A 112 10.35 -0.09 10.91
C ALA A 112 11.05 0.09 9.56
N GLU A 113 11.91 -0.86 9.14
CA GLU A 113 12.50 -0.82 7.81
C GLU A 113 11.46 -0.92 6.68
N THR A 114 10.42 -1.75 6.85
CA THR A 114 9.35 -1.91 5.88
C THR A 114 8.57 -0.61 5.72
N TRP A 115 8.23 0.07 6.82
CA TRP A 115 7.58 1.38 6.76
C TRP A 115 8.40 2.42 5.98
N LYS A 116 9.72 2.46 6.22
CA LYS A 116 10.63 3.40 5.56
C LYS A 116 10.72 3.15 4.05
N VAL A 117 10.88 1.89 3.65
CA VAL A 117 10.96 1.52 2.22
C VAL A 117 9.61 1.76 1.53
N LEU A 118 8.51 1.37 2.19
CA LEU A 118 7.16 1.57 1.66
C LEU A 118 6.88 3.06 1.44
N GLN A 119 7.15 3.93 2.42
CA GLN A 119 6.97 5.37 2.27
C GLN A 119 7.73 5.91 1.05
N LYS A 120 9.03 5.59 0.95
CA LYS A 120 9.88 6.02 -0.16
C LYS A 120 9.30 5.61 -1.51
N ASN A 121 8.88 4.35 -1.63
CA ASN A 121 8.36 3.81 -2.88
C ASN A 121 6.99 4.42 -3.22
N LEU A 122 6.05 4.48 -2.27
CA LEU A 122 4.72 5.06 -2.51
C LEU A 122 4.80 6.53 -2.92
N SER A 123 5.68 7.34 -2.30
CA SER A 123 5.91 8.73 -2.71
C SER A 123 6.44 8.86 -4.14
N SER A 124 7.13 7.85 -4.67
CA SER A 124 7.69 7.88 -6.02
C SER A 124 6.70 7.50 -7.12
N LEU A 125 5.63 6.77 -6.79
CA LEU A 125 4.68 6.20 -7.76
C LEU A 125 3.74 7.24 -8.38
N LYS A 126 3.73 8.49 -7.88
CA LYS A 126 2.86 9.60 -8.36
C LYS A 126 1.36 9.26 -8.45
N LEU A 127 0.93 8.20 -7.76
CA LEU A 127 -0.48 7.87 -7.59
C LEU A 127 -1.12 8.89 -6.66
N LYS A 128 -2.35 9.29 -6.95
CA LYS A 128 -3.13 10.27 -6.18
C LYS A 128 -3.95 9.63 -5.07
N LYS A 129 -4.25 8.34 -5.17
CA LYS A 129 -5.02 7.59 -4.17
C LYS A 129 -4.46 6.19 -4.00
N ILE A 130 -3.83 5.93 -2.87
CA ILE A 130 -3.26 4.63 -2.53
C ILE A 130 -4.00 4.11 -1.30
N GLY A 131 -4.66 2.97 -1.43
CA GLY A 131 -5.37 2.32 -0.34
C GLY A 131 -4.42 1.55 0.57
N ILE A 132 -4.71 1.55 1.87
CA ILE A 132 -4.04 0.73 2.89
C ILE A 132 -5.08 0.22 3.88
N SER A 133 -5.04 -1.08 4.22
CA SER A 133 -5.91 -1.66 5.25
C SER A 133 -5.23 -1.61 6.62
N ARG A 134 -5.92 -1.08 7.64
CA ARG A 134 -5.40 -1.08 9.02
C ARG A 134 -5.18 -2.49 9.53
N ARG A 135 -6.14 -3.38 9.30
CA ARG A 135 -6.11 -4.77 9.76
C ARG A 135 -4.90 -5.50 9.21
N ASP A 136 -4.58 -5.27 7.93
CA ASP A 136 -3.46 -5.96 7.27
C ASP A 136 -2.09 -5.44 7.71
N PHE A 137 -2.01 -4.22 8.25
CA PHE A 137 -0.78 -3.61 8.75
C PHE A 137 -0.69 -3.60 10.29
N GLY A 138 -1.46 -4.47 10.97
CA GLY A 138 -1.38 -4.67 12.42
C GLY A 138 -2.09 -3.60 13.25
N ASP A 139 -3.26 -3.14 12.79
CA ASP A 139 -4.17 -2.22 13.50
C ASP A 139 -3.49 -0.93 14.00
N PHE A 140 -2.78 -0.26 13.11
CA PHE A 140 -2.08 0.98 13.42
C PHE A 140 -3.03 2.15 13.75
N THR A 141 -2.52 3.12 14.49
CA THR A 141 -3.20 4.40 14.78
C THR A 141 -2.92 5.44 13.69
N ASP A 142 -3.79 6.44 13.58
CA ASP A 142 -3.59 7.57 12.65
C ASP A 142 -2.30 8.35 12.93
N ASP A 143 -1.88 8.44 14.19
CA ASP A 143 -0.60 9.05 14.58
C ASP A 143 0.60 8.28 14.01
N LEU A 144 0.55 6.95 14.08
CA LEU A 144 1.60 6.08 13.53
C LEU A 144 1.66 6.25 12.01
N LEU A 145 0.50 6.26 11.34
CA LEU A 145 0.43 6.44 9.89
C LEU A 145 0.98 7.82 9.49
N SER A 146 0.55 8.88 10.18
CA SER A 146 1.02 10.25 9.92
C SER A 146 2.54 10.38 10.10
N LYS A 147 3.12 9.68 11.08
CA LYS A 147 4.56 9.65 11.33
C LYS A 147 5.33 8.93 10.22
N HIS A 148 4.84 7.77 9.76
CA HIS A 148 5.56 6.92 8.81
C HIS A 148 5.24 7.22 7.33
N MET A 149 4.12 7.86 7.03
CA MET A 149 3.60 8.03 5.67
C MET A 149 3.41 9.50 5.27
N LYS A 150 4.19 10.39 5.87
CA LYS A 150 4.17 11.81 5.53
C LYS A 150 4.44 12.00 4.03
N GLY A 151 3.57 12.75 3.37
CA GLY A 151 3.66 13.07 1.95
C GLY A 151 3.12 12.00 1.00
N VAL A 152 2.59 10.88 1.51
CA VAL A 152 1.94 9.84 0.71
C VAL A 152 0.43 10.09 0.70
N PRO A 153 -0.25 10.07 -0.47
CA PRO A 153 -1.69 10.27 -0.55
C PRO A 153 -2.44 8.97 -0.22
N LEU A 154 -2.42 8.62 1.07
CA LEU A 154 -3.03 7.39 1.60
C LEU A 154 -4.52 7.54 1.88
N TRP A 155 -5.22 6.43 1.63
CA TRP A 155 -6.63 6.23 1.91
C TRP A 155 -6.76 4.95 2.74
N ILE A 156 -7.34 5.06 3.92
CA ILE A 156 -7.69 3.90 4.74
C ILE A 156 -8.89 3.22 4.11
N VAL A 157 -8.78 1.92 3.93
CA VAL A 157 -9.84 1.01 3.48
C VAL A 157 -10.04 -0.08 4.53
N HIS A 158 -11.23 -0.67 4.59
CA HIS A 158 -11.57 -1.67 5.60
C HIS A 158 -11.17 -3.09 5.17
#